data_AF-A0A1G2VE78-F1
#
_entry.id   AF-A0A1G2VE78-F1
#
_cell.length_a   1.000
_cell.length_b   1.000
_cell.length_c   1.000
_cell.angle_alpha   90.00
_cell.angle_beta   90.00
_cell.angle_gamma   90.00
#
_symmetry.space_group_name_H-M   'P 1'
#
loop_
_entity.id
_entity.type
_entity.pdbx_description
1 polymer ?
#
loop_
_entity_poly.entity_id
_entity_poly.type
_entity_poly.pdbx_seq_one_letter_code
_entity_poly.pdbx_strand_id
1 'polypeptide(L)'
;MSDGDNGGEPNVAEEFPSYFPSLRIGPSIPHYYGDYVRQIFILTGAAMLVLAPFLVNRAPTLLPFEIGGAIALVCLAALTNPKKQWVLMADTLAAGVGVIVFESLSLAAYTSGNWLAFIALEAVAIAFLIALYFSLKTLRSMMLGQIGKEPSFDEFTDER
;
A
#
# COMPACT_ATOMS: atom_id res chain seq x y z
N MET A 1 47.57 42.91 30.68
CA MET A 1 46.34 43.70 30.49
C MET A 1 46.07 43.76 28.98
N SER A 2 44.85 43.39 28.59
CA SER A 2 44.26 43.30 27.23
C SER A 2 44.86 42.24 26.30
N ASP A 3 44.21 41.09 26.08
CA ASP A 3 42.93 40.85 25.35
C ASP A 3 43.06 41.31 23.89
N GLY A 4 42.98 40.49 22.85
CA GLY A 4 42.18 39.28 22.66
C GLY A 4 41.01 39.63 21.73
N ASP A 5 41.19 39.54 20.41
CA ASP A 5 40.08 39.62 19.44
C ASP A 5 40.43 38.85 18.16
N ASN A 6 40.17 37.54 18.18
CA ASN A 6 40.04 36.72 16.98
C ASN A 6 38.55 36.74 16.62
N GLY A 7 38.18 37.58 15.66
CA GLY A 7 36.85 37.60 15.06
C GLY A 7 36.57 36.31 14.31
N GLY A 8 36.10 35.28 15.02
CA GLY A 8 35.51 34.08 14.46
C GLY A 8 34.07 34.38 14.05
N GLU A 9 33.78 34.29 12.75
CA GLU A 9 32.42 34.32 12.23
C GLU A 9 31.61 33.17 12.87
N PRO A 10 30.41 33.43 13.43
CA PRO A 10 29.55 32.34 13.87
C PRO A 10 29.03 31.60 12.64
N ASN A 11 29.43 30.33 12.50
CA ASN A 11 28.81 29.39 11.56
C ASN A 11 27.34 29.23 11.94
N VAL A 12 26.47 30.02 11.30
CA VAL A 12 25.02 29.90 11.41
C VAL A 12 24.56 28.73 10.52
N ALA A 13 25.01 27.53 10.87
CA ALA A 13 24.28 26.32 10.48
C ALA A 13 23.09 26.24 11.44
N GLU A 14 22.00 26.90 11.07
CA GLU A 14 20.71 26.74 11.75
C GLU A 14 20.27 25.28 11.59
N GLU A 15 20.68 24.45 12.55
CA GLU A 15 20.16 23.10 12.72
C GLU A 15 18.73 23.26 13.24
N PHE A 16 17.78 23.45 12.33
CA PHE A 16 16.36 23.55 12.66
C PHE A 16 15.95 22.27 13.38
N PRO A 17 15.57 22.34 14.68
CA PRO A 17 15.10 21.15 15.38
C PRO A 17 13.79 20.72 14.72
N SER A 18 13.84 19.54 14.11
CA SER A 18 12.72 18.95 13.39
C SER A 18 11.66 18.48 14.40
N TYR A 19 10.88 19.43 14.93
CA TYR A 19 9.76 19.18 15.86
C TYR A 19 8.51 18.65 15.17
N PHE A 20 8.54 18.42 13.85
CA PHE A 20 7.46 17.70 13.19
C PHE A 20 7.65 16.21 13.46
N PRO A 21 6.73 15.54 14.19
CA PRO A 21 6.67 14.10 14.15
C PRO A 21 6.28 13.75 12.70
N SER A 22 7.27 13.50 11.85
CA SER A 22 7.04 12.76 10.63
C SER A 22 6.34 11.49 11.08
N LEU A 23 5.09 11.28 10.65
CA LEU A 23 4.37 10.02 10.80
C LEU A 23 5.17 8.96 10.04
N ARG A 24 6.28 8.50 10.62
CA ARG A 24 7.10 7.43 10.08
C ARG A 24 6.32 6.16 10.36
N ILE A 25 5.55 5.75 9.38
CA ILE A 25 5.01 4.40 9.27
C ILE A 25 6.21 3.47 9.08
N GLY A 26 6.86 3.10 10.19
CA GLY A 26 7.98 2.18 10.24
C GLY A 26 9.26 2.61 9.49
N PRO A 27 10.34 1.82 9.60
CA PRO A 27 11.53 1.97 8.77
C PRO A 27 11.16 1.66 7.31
N SER A 28 11.03 2.69 6.48
CA SER A 28 10.81 2.55 5.05
C SER A 28 12.06 1.95 4.40
N ILE A 29 12.02 0.66 4.07
CA ILE A 29 13.04 0.06 3.23
C ILE A 29 12.94 0.74 1.85
N PRO A 30 14.01 1.37 1.34
CA PRO A 30 13.99 1.96 0.00
C PRO A 30 13.48 0.93 -1.02
N HIS A 31 12.49 1.35 -1.83
CA HIS A 31 11.80 0.53 -2.84
C HIS A 31 10.82 -0.54 -2.32
N TYR A 32 10.41 -0.52 -1.05
CA TYR A 32 9.33 -1.35 -0.53
C TYR A 32 8.02 -0.57 -0.40
N TYR A 33 6.97 -1.00 -1.11
CA TYR A 33 5.64 -0.39 -1.06
C TYR A 33 4.58 -1.34 -0.47
N GLY A 34 5.00 -2.47 0.11
CA GLY A 34 4.09 -3.48 0.67
C GLY A 34 3.30 -3.00 1.90
N ASP A 35 3.78 -1.97 2.61
CA ASP A 35 3.04 -1.38 3.73
C ASP A 35 1.74 -0.71 3.28
N TYR A 36 1.72 -0.12 2.08
CA TYR A 36 0.51 0.44 1.49
C TYR A 36 -0.49 -0.66 1.12
N VAL A 37 -0.02 -1.75 0.51
CA VAL A 37 -0.85 -2.91 0.16
C VAL A 37 -1.52 -3.49 1.41
N ARG A 38 -0.75 -3.63 2.50
CA ARG A 38 -1.26 -4.11 3.79
C ARG A 38 -2.40 -3.24 4.31
N GLN A 39 -2.23 -1.91 4.31
CA GLN A 39 -3.28 -0.99 4.78
C GLN A 39 -4.52 -1.05 3.88
N ILE A 40 -4.32 -1.09 2.56
CA ILE A 40 -5.41 -1.16 1.59
C ILE A 40 -6.19 -2.46 1.75
N PHE A 41 -5.53 -3.60 1.92
CA PHE A 41 -6.20 -4.90 2.11
C PHE A 41 -7.00 -4.96 3.42
N ILE A 42 -6.49 -4.41 4.51
CA ILE A 42 -7.24 -4.32 5.77
C ILE A 42 -8.48 -3.44 5.58
N LEU A 43 -8.32 -2.26 4.98
CA LEU A 43 -9.42 -1.33 4.74
C LEU A 43 -10.47 -1.93 3.80
N THR A 44 -10.02 -2.61 2.74
CA THR A 44 -10.87 -3.26 1.75
C THR A 44 -11.63 -4.43 2.36
N GLY A 45 -10.97 -5.26 3.17
CA GLY A 45 -11.63 -6.33 3.91
C GLY A 45 -12.69 -5.81 4.88
N ALA A 46 -12.41 -4.70 5.58
CA ALA A 46 -13.41 -4.04 6.42
C ALA A 46 -14.59 -3.48 5.60
N ALA A 47 -14.30 -2.84 4.46
CA ALA A 47 -15.33 -2.33 3.56
C ALA A 47 -16.23 -3.46 3.04
N MET A 48 -15.67 -4.59 2.60
CA MET A 48 -16.44 -5.78 2.18
C MET A 48 -17.42 -6.25 3.26
N LEU A 49 -17.02 -6.27 4.54
CA LEU A 49 -17.92 -6.66 5.64
C LEU A 49 -19.03 -5.64 5.90
N VAL A 50 -18.73 -4.34 5.77
CA VAL A 50 -19.74 -3.26 5.89
C VAL A 50 -20.72 -3.30 4.72
N LEU A 51 -20.27 -3.74 3.54
CA LEU A 51 -21.07 -3.82 2.32
C LEU A 51 -21.88 -5.12 2.19
N ALA A 52 -21.49 -6.19 2.87
CA ALA A 52 -22.19 -7.47 2.91
C ALA A 52 -23.73 -7.39 3.08
N PRO A 53 -24.32 -6.59 4.02
CA PRO A 53 -25.78 -6.51 4.15
C PRO A 53 -26.47 -5.94 2.89
N PHE A 54 -25.78 -5.14 2.09
CA PHE A 54 -26.32 -4.60 0.84
C PHE A 54 -26.29 -5.64 -0.29
N LEU A 55 -25.39 -6.63 -0.22
CA LEU A 55 -25.29 -7.75 -1.16
C LEU A 55 -26.27 -8.89 -0.84
N VAL A 56 -26.62 -9.08 0.44
CA VAL A 56 -27.51 -10.14 0.96
C VAL A 56 -28.81 -10.27 0.16
N ASN A 57 -29.39 -9.14 -0.26
CA ASN A 57 -30.70 -9.09 -0.88
C ASN A 57 -30.69 -9.45 -2.38
N ARG A 58 -29.52 -9.50 -3.02
CA ARG A 58 -29.39 -9.73 -4.47
C ARG A 58 -28.60 -10.99 -4.79
N ALA A 59 -27.55 -11.27 -4.05
CA ALA A 59 -26.67 -12.40 -4.29
C ALA A 59 -26.29 -13.08 -2.97
N PRO A 60 -27.25 -13.68 -2.25
CA PRO A 60 -26.98 -14.36 -0.99
C PRO A 60 -25.97 -15.51 -1.14
N THR A 61 -25.86 -16.08 -2.33
CA THR A 61 -24.86 -17.11 -2.67
C THR A 61 -23.42 -16.57 -2.71
N LEU A 62 -23.22 -15.26 -2.86
CA LEU A 62 -21.90 -14.63 -2.89
C LEU A 62 -21.40 -14.24 -1.49
N LEU A 63 -22.25 -14.19 -0.47
CA LEU A 63 -21.86 -13.79 0.89
C LEU A 63 -20.74 -14.64 1.50
N PRO A 64 -20.73 -15.98 1.35
CA PRO A 64 -19.61 -16.77 1.86
C PRO A 64 -18.29 -16.42 1.17
N PHE A 65 -18.34 -16.05 -0.11
CA PHE A 65 -17.16 -15.59 -0.85
C PHE A 65 -16.72 -14.18 -0.43
N GLU A 66 -17.65 -13.30 -0.11
CA GLU A 66 -17.34 -11.95 0.37
C GLU A 66 -16.72 -11.98 1.76
N ILE A 67 -17.31 -12.72 2.70
CA ILE A 67 -16.76 -12.91 4.05
C ILE A 67 -15.43 -13.67 3.99
N GLY A 68 -15.38 -14.77 3.24
CA GLY A 68 -14.16 -15.55 3.04
C GLY A 68 -13.06 -14.74 2.38
N GLY A 69 -13.41 -13.91 1.40
CA GLY A 69 -12.50 -12.97 0.75
C GLY A 69 -11.97 -11.92 1.71
N ALA A 70 -12.82 -11.31 2.54
CA ALA A 70 -12.39 -10.35 3.55
C ALA A 70 -11.39 -10.96 4.55
N ILE A 71 -11.66 -12.18 5.02
CA ILE A 71 -10.74 -12.93 5.88
C ILE A 71 -9.43 -13.20 5.15
N ALA A 72 -9.49 -13.69 3.91
CA ALA A 72 -8.31 -13.98 3.09
C ALA A 72 -7.43 -12.73 2.90
N LEU A 73 -8.03 -11.56 2.64
CA LEU A 73 -7.30 -10.29 2.54
C LEU A 73 -6.60 -9.91 3.83
N VAL A 74 -7.26 -10.04 4.98
CA VAL A 74 -6.65 -9.72 6.27
C VAL A 74 -5.50 -10.68 6.57
N CYS A 75 -5.65 -11.98 6.25
CA CYS A 75 -4.58 -12.95 6.36
C CYS A 75 -3.39 -12.59 5.45
N LEU A 76 -3.64 -12.25 4.18
CA LEU A 76 -2.61 -11.82 3.24
C LEU A 76 -1.90 -10.56 3.75
N ALA A 77 -2.65 -9.55 4.18
CA ALA A 77 -2.12 -8.32 4.75
C ALA A 77 -1.25 -8.56 5.99
N ALA A 78 -1.59 -9.55 6.82
CA ALA A 78 -0.78 -9.94 7.98
C ALA A 78 0.51 -10.68 7.58
N LEU A 79 0.50 -11.37 6.44
CA LEU A 79 1.63 -12.11 5.91
C LEU A 79 2.56 -11.25 5.04
N THR A 80 2.06 -10.14 4.47
CA THR A 80 2.81 -9.23 3.60
C THR A 80 4.13 -8.83 4.27
N ASN A 81 5.24 -9.25 3.68
CA ASN A 81 6.58 -9.06 4.24
C ASN A 81 7.60 -8.85 3.11
N PRO A 82 8.53 -7.87 3.23
CA PRO A 82 9.54 -7.59 2.21
C PRO A 82 10.47 -8.77 1.91
N LYS A 83 10.57 -9.77 2.79
CA LYS A 83 11.49 -10.91 2.62
C LYS A 83 10.91 -12.09 1.83
N LYS A 84 9.59 -12.12 1.60
CA LYS A 84 8.90 -13.28 1.02
C LYS A 84 8.23 -12.95 -0.30
N GLN A 85 8.95 -13.15 -1.41
CA GLN A 85 8.44 -12.91 -2.77
C GLN A 85 7.12 -13.62 -3.06
N TRP A 86 6.95 -14.87 -2.60
CA TRP A 86 5.73 -15.64 -2.79
C TRP A 86 4.50 -14.98 -2.18
N VAL A 87 4.64 -14.27 -1.06
CA VAL A 87 3.52 -13.55 -0.44
C VAL A 87 3.14 -12.34 -1.29
N LEU A 88 4.12 -11.60 -1.79
CA LEU A 88 3.84 -10.47 -2.70
C LEU A 88 3.21 -10.92 -4.02
N MET A 89 3.58 -12.09 -4.53
CA MET A 89 2.89 -12.69 -5.68
C MET A 89 1.45 -13.06 -5.34
N ALA A 90 1.19 -13.62 -4.16
CA ALA A 90 -0.16 -13.90 -3.68
C ALA A 90 -0.99 -12.61 -3.52
N ASP A 91 -0.41 -11.54 -2.96
CA ASP A 91 -1.05 -10.23 -2.84
C ASP A 91 -1.39 -9.65 -4.22
N THR A 92 -0.47 -9.79 -5.19
CA THR A 92 -0.70 -9.37 -6.58
C THR A 92 -1.87 -10.13 -7.21
N LEU A 93 -1.90 -11.46 -7.05
CA LEU A 93 -2.97 -12.30 -7.57
C LEU A 93 -4.31 -11.99 -6.91
N ALA A 94 -4.32 -11.86 -5.58
CA ALA A 94 -5.52 -11.52 -4.82
C ALA A 94 -6.08 -10.15 -5.25
N ALA A 95 -5.20 -9.15 -5.43
CA ALA A 95 -5.61 -7.85 -5.93
C ALA A 95 -6.17 -7.92 -7.35
N GLY A 96 -5.53 -8.65 -8.25
CA GLY A 96 -6.00 -8.84 -9.63
C GLY A 96 -7.36 -9.53 -9.71
N VAL A 97 -7.55 -10.62 -8.95
CA VAL A 97 -8.84 -11.32 -8.85
C VAL A 97 -9.89 -10.39 -8.24
N GLY A 98 -9.53 -9.64 -7.19
CA GLY A 98 -10.41 -8.66 -6.55
C GLY A 98 -10.95 -7.61 -7.52
N VAL A 99 -10.09 -7.02 -8.36
CA VAL A 99 -10.52 -6.07 -9.41
C VAL A 99 -11.57 -6.72 -10.32
N ILE A 100 -11.29 -7.89 -10.87
CA ILE A 100 -12.18 -8.56 -11.84
C ILE A 100 -13.55 -8.86 -11.21
N VAL A 101 -13.56 -9.40 -9.99
CA VAL A 101 -14.79 -9.77 -9.28
C VAL A 101 -15.61 -8.52 -8.92
N PHE A 102 -15.00 -7.54 -8.26
CA PHE A 102 -15.74 -6.39 -7.75
C PHE A 102 -16.17 -5.42 -8.85
N GLU A 103 -15.39 -5.27 -9.92
CA GLU A 103 -15.81 -4.53 -11.11
C GLU A 103 -17.03 -5.19 -11.77
N SER A 104 -17.01 -6.52 -11.92
CA SER A 104 -18.13 -7.26 -12.50
C SER A 104 -19.41 -7.10 -11.67
N LEU A 105 -19.28 -7.11 -10.34
CA LEU A 105 -20.40 -6.87 -9.42
C LEU A 105 -20.86 -5.42 -9.45
N SER A 106 -19.95 -4.45 -9.56
CA SER A 106 -20.25 -3.03 -9.71
C SER A 106 -21.12 -2.78 -10.96
N LEU A 107 -20.70 -3.31 -12.12
CA LEU A 107 -21.46 -3.22 -13.37
C LEU A 107 -22.84 -3.91 -13.26
N ALA A 108 -22.93 -5.05 -12.57
CA ALA A 108 -24.21 -5.70 -12.30
C ALA A 108 -25.12 -4.83 -11.41
N ALA A 109 -24.56 -4.15 -10.40
CA ALA A 109 -25.31 -3.22 -9.56
C ALA A 109 -25.81 -2.00 -10.36
N TYR A 110 -24.98 -1.45 -11.26
CA TYR A 110 -25.33 -0.36 -12.16
C TYR A 110 -26.51 -0.71 -13.07
N THR A 111 -26.44 -1.85 -13.76
CA THR A 111 -27.51 -2.30 -14.67
C THR A 111 -28.83 -2.57 -13.93
N SER A 112 -28.77 -2.89 -12.65
CA SER A 112 -29.95 -3.09 -11.81
C SER A 112 -30.52 -1.82 -11.16
N GLY A 113 -29.95 -0.65 -11.45
CA GLY A 113 -30.39 0.65 -10.96
C GLY A 113 -30.03 0.97 -9.51
N ASN A 114 -29.22 0.13 -8.84
CA ASN A 114 -28.80 0.36 -7.46
C ASN A 114 -27.51 1.19 -7.43
N TRP A 115 -27.67 2.51 -7.47
CA TRP A 115 -26.55 3.45 -7.48
C TRP A 115 -25.67 3.38 -6.23
N LEU A 116 -26.26 3.08 -5.06
CA LEU A 116 -25.51 3.00 -3.81
C LEU A 116 -24.59 1.77 -3.80
N ALA A 117 -25.12 0.61 -4.20
CA ALA A 117 -24.32 -0.61 -4.31
C ALA A 117 -23.26 -0.49 -5.43
N PHE A 118 -23.60 0.15 -6.54
CA PHE A 118 -22.65 0.46 -7.61
C PHE A 118 -21.47 1.27 -7.07
N ILE A 119 -21.70 2.45 -6.48
CA ILE A 119 -20.62 3.30 -5.95
C ILE A 119 -19.78 2.57 -4.89
N ALA A 120 -20.43 1.78 -4.04
CA ALA A 120 -19.74 1.05 -2.99
C ALA A 120 -18.83 -0.05 -3.53
N LEU A 121 -19.31 -0.86 -4.47
CA LEU A 121 -18.54 -1.93 -5.11
C LEU A 121 -17.45 -1.36 -6.02
N GLU A 122 -17.74 -0.26 -6.71
CA GLU A 122 -16.77 0.50 -7.50
C GLU A 122 -15.60 0.99 -6.63
N ALA A 123 -15.89 1.54 -5.45
CA ALA A 123 -14.87 1.98 -4.51
C ALA A 123 -13.97 0.82 -4.05
N VAL A 124 -14.55 -0.37 -3.82
CA VAL A 124 -13.80 -1.59 -3.50
C VAL A 124 -12.94 -2.05 -4.68
N ALA A 125 -13.47 -2.02 -5.92
CA ALA A 125 -12.72 -2.36 -7.12
C ALA A 125 -11.53 -1.42 -7.35
N ILE A 126 -11.73 -0.12 -7.14
CA ILE A 126 -10.65 0.88 -7.19
C ILE A 126 -9.60 0.63 -6.12
N ALA A 127 -10.02 0.30 -4.88
CA ALA A 127 -9.07 -0.04 -3.82
C ALA A 127 -8.20 -1.26 -4.20
N PHE A 128 -8.81 -2.28 -4.79
CA PHE A 128 -8.08 -3.42 -5.34
C PHE A 128 -7.13 -3.05 -6.48
N LEU A 129 -7.51 -2.13 -7.36
CA LEU A 129 -6.67 -1.66 -8.45
C LEU A 129 -5.44 -0.91 -7.93
N ILE A 130 -5.62 -0.07 -6.90
CA ILE A 130 -4.52 0.62 -6.22
C ILE A 130 -3.60 -0.39 -5.52
N ALA A 131 -4.17 -1.39 -4.83
CA ALA A 131 -3.39 -2.46 -4.22
C ALA A 131 -2.58 -3.24 -5.27
N LEU A 132 -3.18 -3.58 -6.42
CA LEU A 132 -2.51 -4.26 -7.52
C LEU A 132 -1.32 -3.45 -8.03
N TYR A 133 -1.49 -2.13 -8.21
CA TYR A 133 -0.40 -1.25 -8.63
C TYR A 133 0.79 -1.29 -7.65
N PHE A 134 0.55 -1.14 -6.35
CA PHE A 134 1.62 -1.16 -5.35
C PHE A 134 2.26 -2.55 -5.19
N SER A 135 1.47 -3.62 -5.29
CA SER A 135 1.96 -5.00 -5.28
C SER A 135 2.89 -5.25 -6.47
N LEU A 136 2.50 -4.84 -7.68
CA LEU A 136 3.33 -4.94 -8.89
C LEU A 136 4.60 -4.10 -8.79
N LYS A 137 4.52 -2.87 -8.25
CA LYS A 137 5.69 -2.02 -8.03
C LYS A 137 6.71 -2.66 -7.08
N THR A 138 6.23 -3.29 -6.01
CA THR A 138 7.07 -4.01 -5.05
C THR A 138 7.67 -5.26 -5.67
N LEU A 139 6.87 -6.04 -6.41
CA LEU A 139 7.32 -7.25 -7.09
C LEU A 139 8.38 -6.93 -8.16
N ARG A 140 8.18 -5.87 -8.95
CA ARG A 140 9.17 -5.38 -9.92
C ARG A 140 10.49 -5.01 -9.24
N SER A 141 10.42 -4.26 -8.13
CA SER A 141 11.62 -3.85 -7.38
C SER A 141 12.36 -5.05 -6.80
N MET A 142 11.63 -6.10 -6.39
CA MET A 142 12.20 -7.37 -5.93
C MET A 142 12.89 -8.15 -7.06
N MET A 143 12.23 -8.28 -8.22
CA MET A 143 12.78 -8.96 -9.39
C MET A 143 14.04 -8.28 -9.92
N LEU A 144 14.13 -6.96 -9.81
CA LEU A 144 15.31 -6.18 -10.19
C LEU A 144 16.42 -6.19 -9.12
N GLY A 145 16.22 -6.83 -7.96
CA GLY A 145 17.21 -6.87 -6.88
C GLY A 145 17.53 -5.50 -6.26
N GLN A 146 16.64 -4.53 -6.40
CA GLN A 146 16.81 -3.15 -5.94
C GLN A 146 16.27 -2.89 -4.53
N ILE A 147 15.69 -3.92 -3.89
CA ILE A 147 15.17 -3.81 -2.52
C ILE A 147 16.33 -3.61 -1.54
N GLY A 148 16.35 -2.47 -0.86
CA GLY A 148 17.34 -2.14 0.16
C GLY A 148 18.68 -1.60 -0.36
N LYS A 149 18.83 -1.35 -1.66
CA LYS A 149 19.97 -0.56 -2.18
C LYS A 149 19.56 0.92 -2.21
N GLU A 150 20.19 1.73 -1.38
CA GLU A 150 20.23 3.18 -1.61
C GLU A 150 21.10 3.44 -2.86
N PRO A 151 20.80 4.46 -3.67
CA PRO A 151 21.74 4.93 -4.69
C PRO A 151 22.97 5.47 -3.95
N SER A 152 23.95 4.60 -3.71
CA SER A 152 25.22 4.98 -3.13
C SER A 152 25.95 5.86 -4.13
N PHE A 153 26.18 7.13 -3.75
CA PHE A 153 26.96 8.08 -4.53
C PHE A 153 28.44 7.64 -4.71
N ASP A 154 28.91 6.62 -3.98
CA ASP A 154 30.28 6.08 -4.09
C ASP A 154 30.56 5.33 -5.41
N GLU A 155 29.54 4.90 -6.17
CA GLU A 155 29.78 4.21 -7.46
C GLU A 155 30.32 5.14 -8.57
N PHE A 156 30.39 6.45 -8.33
CA PHE A 156 30.87 7.44 -9.29
C PHE A 156 32.26 8.01 -8.98
N THR A 157 32.94 7.56 -7.92
CA THR A 157 34.22 8.13 -7.48
C THR A 157 35.46 7.26 -7.71
N ASP A 158 35.31 6.01 -8.17
CA ASP A 158 36.44 5.09 -8.36
C ASP A 158 37.07 5.10 -9.78
N GLU A 159 36.73 6.07 -10.62
CA GLU A 159 37.40 6.28 -11.91
C GLU A 159 38.20 7.60 -11.93
N ARG A 160 39.31 7.68 -11.19
CA ARG A 160 40.40 8.64 -11.47
C ARG A 160 41.79 8.11 -11.12
#